data_AF-A0A538DBE5-F1
#
_entry.id   AF-A0A538DBE5-F1
#
_cell.length_a   1.000
_cell.length_b   1.000
_cell.length_c   1.000
_cell.angle_alpha   90.00
_cell.angle_beta   90.00
_cell.angle_gamma   90.00
#
_symmetry.space_group_name_H-M   'P 1'
#
loop_
_entity.id
_entity.type
_entity.pdbx_description
1 polymer ?
#
loop_
_entity_poly.entity_id
_entity_poly.type
_entity_poly.pdbx_seq_one_letter_code
_entity_poly.pdbx_strand_id
1 'polypeptide(L)'
;YQTEKSLKDHRDALEEAEASTIEGRIMELRQAIEGSDVADIRAKTEALQEASHKLAEAVYASASQSSTATPGTGDGTSSSDDEVVEEGDYEVIDEEEEAARRD
;
A
#
# COMPACT_ATOMS: atom_id res chain seq x y z
N TYR A 1 -3.08 -2.87 -14.03
CA TYR A 1 -3.21 -1.44 -14.36
C TYR A 1 -3.13 -0.52 -13.14
N GLN A 2 -3.88 -0.79 -12.06
CA GLN A 2 -3.82 -0.03 -10.79
C GLN A 2 -2.36 0.13 -10.29
N THR A 3 -1.63 -0.98 -10.12
CA THR A 3 -0.22 -0.97 -9.67
C THR A 3 0.71 -0.18 -10.60
N GLU A 4 0.55 -0.34 -11.93
CA GLU A 4 1.37 0.37 -12.93
C GLU A 4 1.21 1.88 -12.82
N LYS A 5 -0.02 2.35 -12.61
CA LYS A 5 -0.30 3.76 -12.39
C LYS A 5 0.31 4.25 -11.07
N SER A 6 0.06 3.54 -9.98
CA SER A 6 0.57 3.92 -8.66
C SER A 6 2.10 3.94 -8.63
N LEU A 7 2.77 2.96 -9.27
CA LEU A 7 4.22 2.95 -9.39
C LEU A 7 4.73 4.17 -10.17
N LYS A 8 4.05 4.55 -11.26
CA LYS A 8 4.44 5.72 -12.03
C LYS A 8 4.27 7.03 -11.26
N ASP A 9 3.19 7.14 -10.50
CA ASP A 9 2.85 8.35 -9.75
C ASP A 9 3.74 8.51 -8.50
N HIS A 10 4.27 7.42 -7.96
CA HIS A 10 5.04 7.38 -6.71
C HIS A 10 6.46 6.80 -6.87
N ARG A 11 6.98 6.71 -8.09
CA ARG A 11 8.31 6.15 -8.36
C ARG A 11 9.41 6.86 -7.55
N ASP A 12 9.28 8.18 -7.42
CA ASP A 12 10.26 9.01 -6.72
C ASP A 12 10.30 8.76 -5.20
N ALA A 13 9.28 8.11 -4.64
CA ALA A 13 9.21 7.73 -3.23
C ALA A 13 9.80 6.33 -2.96
N LEU A 14 10.23 5.62 -4.01
CA LEU A 14 10.80 4.27 -3.93
C LEU A 14 12.28 4.27 -4.26
N GLU A 15 13.01 3.29 -3.72
CA GLU A 15 14.37 3.02 -4.20
C GLU A 15 14.33 2.41 -5.61
N GLU A 16 15.32 2.74 -6.43
CA GLU A 16 15.35 2.31 -7.84
C GLU A 16 15.33 0.78 -8.02
N ALA A 17 15.89 0.05 -7.06
CA ALA A 17 15.85 -1.41 -7.04
C ALA A 17 14.43 -1.95 -6.82
N GLU A 18 13.65 -1.31 -5.96
CA GLU A 18 12.26 -1.70 -5.69
C GLU A 18 11.34 -1.31 -6.84
N ALA A 19 11.49 -0.10 -7.36
CA ALA A 19 10.76 0.37 -8.54
C ALA A 19 10.99 -0.57 -9.74
N SER A 20 12.25 -0.91 -10.02
CA SER A 20 12.62 -1.84 -11.10
C SER A 20 12.03 -3.24 -10.89
N THR A 21 11.95 -3.70 -9.64
CA THR A 21 11.35 -5.00 -9.31
C THR A 21 9.86 -5.01 -9.63
N ILE A 22 9.12 -3.98 -9.22
CA ILE A 22 7.68 -3.87 -9.49
C ILE A 22 7.41 -3.76 -10.99
N GLU A 23 8.20 -2.96 -11.72
CA GLU A 23 8.14 -2.86 -13.18
C GLU A 23 8.35 -4.22 -13.86
N GLY A 24 9.35 -4.97 -13.42
CA GLY A 24 9.60 -6.33 -13.90
C GLY A 24 8.40 -7.24 -13.72
N ARG A 25 7.79 -7.26 -12.52
CA ARG A 25 6.59 -8.09 -12.24
C ARG A 25 5.39 -7.69 -13.09
N ILE A 26 5.19 -6.40 -13.33
CA ILE A 26 4.14 -5.91 -14.23
C ILE A 26 4.35 -6.46 -15.64
N MET A 27 5.58 -6.40 -16.17
CA MET A 27 5.89 -6.93 -17.51
C MET A 27 5.74 -8.44 -17.58
N GLU A 28 6.22 -9.18 -16.58
CA GLU A 28 6.11 -10.64 -16.51
C GLU A 28 4.65 -11.10 -16.51
N LEU A 29 3.80 -10.45 -15.71
CA LEU A 29 2.37 -10.72 -15.67
C LEU A 29 1.71 -10.38 -17.02
N ARG A 30 2.08 -9.24 -17.63
CA ARG A 30 1.59 -8.85 -18.97
C ARG A 30 1.93 -9.91 -20.03
N GLN A 31 3.13 -10.46 -19.99
CA GLN A 31 3.51 -11.54 -20.91
C GLN A 31 2.77 -12.84 -20.60
N ALA A 32 2.52 -13.15 -19.32
CA ALA A 32 1.81 -14.37 -18.93
C ALA A 32 0.35 -14.38 -19.41
N ILE A 33 -0.34 -13.24 -19.30
CA ILE A 33 -1.74 -13.10 -19.74
C ILE A 33 -1.91 -13.19 -21.27
N GLU A 34 -0.83 -13.01 -22.05
CA GLU A 34 -0.84 -13.28 -23.49
C GLU A 34 -0.82 -14.78 -23.80
N GLY A 35 -0.40 -15.60 -22.83
CA GLY A 35 -0.43 -17.05 -22.89
C GLY A 35 -1.73 -17.64 -22.34
N SER A 36 -1.70 -18.94 -22.06
CA SER A 36 -2.84 -19.71 -21.54
C SER A 36 -2.51 -20.56 -20.31
N ASP A 37 -1.31 -20.39 -19.74
CA ASP A 37 -0.90 -21.06 -18.51
C ASP A 37 -1.46 -20.32 -17.28
N VAL A 38 -2.57 -20.83 -16.78
CA VAL A 38 -3.26 -20.28 -15.60
C VAL A 38 -2.39 -20.36 -14.34
N ALA A 39 -1.52 -21.37 -14.22
CA ALA A 39 -0.64 -21.50 -13.07
C ALA A 39 0.44 -20.41 -13.08
N ASP A 40 1.02 -20.14 -14.24
CA ASP A 40 1.99 -19.06 -14.43
C ASP A 40 1.37 -17.67 -14.20
N ILE A 41 0.17 -17.42 -14.73
CA ILE A 41 -0.57 -16.17 -14.50
C ILE A 41 -0.83 -15.96 -13.01
N ARG A 42 -1.25 -17.00 -12.28
CA ARG A 42 -1.49 -16.91 -10.83
C ARG A 42 -0.21 -16.61 -10.06
N ALA A 43 0.86 -17.36 -10.32
CA ALA A 43 2.14 -17.14 -9.65
C ALA A 43 2.66 -15.71 -9.86
N LYS A 44 2.55 -15.17 -11.09
CA LYS A 44 2.97 -13.81 -11.40
C LYS A 44 2.02 -12.75 -10.83
N THR A 45 0.74 -13.07 -10.67
CA THR A 45 -0.23 -12.19 -10.00
C THR A 45 0.12 -12.07 -8.52
N GLU A 46 0.39 -13.19 -7.84
CA GLU A 46 0.82 -13.21 -6.44
C GLU A 46 2.14 -12.46 -6.24
N ALA A 47 3.12 -12.69 -7.11
CA ALA A 47 4.40 -11.98 -7.08
C ALA A 47 4.24 -10.47 -7.30
N LEU A 48 3.31 -10.05 -8.17
CA LEU A 48 2.99 -8.64 -8.35
C LEU A 48 2.27 -8.05 -7.13
N GLN A 49 1.37 -8.79 -6.50
CA GLN A 49 0.70 -8.35 -5.26
C GLN A 49 1.72 -8.14 -4.15
N GLU A 50 2.63 -9.09 -3.93
CA GLU A 50 3.71 -8.96 -2.93
C GLU A 50 4.55 -7.69 -3.17
N ALA A 51 4.93 -7.44 -4.43
CA ALA A 51 5.66 -6.22 -4.79
C ALA A 51 4.81 -4.94 -4.63
N SER A 52 3.49 -5.04 -4.84
CA SER A 52 2.56 -3.91 -4.68
C SER A 52 2.36 -3.50 -3.22
N HIS A 53 2.51 -4.42 -2.26
CA HIS A 53 2.45 -4.08 -0.83
C HIS A 53 3.56 -3.10 -0.44
N LYS A 54 4.78 -3.31 -0.96
CA LYS A 54 5.89 -2.37 -0.74
C LYS A 54 5.63 -0.98 -1.32
N LEU A 55 5.03 -0.93 -2.51
CA LEU A 55 4.56 0.33 -3.10
C LEU A 55 3.52 1.00 -2.19
N ALA A 56 2.56 0.26 -1.65
CA ALA A 56 1.56 0.80 -0.74
C ALA A 56 2.19 1.36 0.55
N GLU A 57 3.18 0.68 1.12
CA GLU A 57 3.94 1.16 2.29
C GLU A 57 4.67 2.47 2.00
N ALA A 58 5.37 2.57 0.85
CA ALA A 58 6.07 3.79 0.45
C ALA A 58 5.11 4.95 0.19
N VAL A 59 3.97 4.68 -0.46
CA VAL A 59 2.92 5.68 -0.71
C VAL A 59 2.30 6.18 0.59
N TYR A 60 1.99 5.27 1.53
CA TYR A 60 1.45 5.64 2.82
C TYR A 60 2.45 6.46 3.64
N ALA A 61 3.72 6.05 3.67
CA ALA A 61 4.78 6.82 4.31
C ALA A 61 4.92 8.25 3.73
N SER A 62 4.87 8.37 2.40
CA SER A 62 4.87 9.67 1.72
C SER A 62 3.61 10.50 2.03
N ALA A 63 2.45 9.86 2.16
CA ALA A 63 1.19 10.53 2.50
C ALA A 63 1.22 11.04 3.95
N SER A 64 1.67 10.24 4.91
CA SER A 64 1.83 10.66 6.31
C SER A 64 2.80 11.83 6.46
N GLN A 65 3.85 11.87 5.64
CA GLN A 65 4.82 12.98 5.62
C GLN A 65 4.26 14.24 4.93
N SER A 66 3.25 14.09 4.07
CA SER A 66 2.53 15.20 3.42
C SER A 66 1.35 15.73 4.26
N SER A 67 0.90 14.98 5.28
CA SER A 67 -0.19 15.35 6.18
C SER A 67 0.20 16.31 7.32
N THR A 68 1.42 16.87 7.33
CA THR A 68 1.79 17.94 8.28
C THR A 68 1.34 19.34 7.85
N ALA A 69 0.40 19.45 6.90
CA ALA A 69 -0.25 20.72 6.58
C ALA A 69 -1.77 20.56 6.44
N THR A 70 -2.47 21.07 7.46
CA THR A 70 -3.89 21.50 7.51
C THR A 70 -4.84 20.58 8.30
N PRO A 71 -5.31 21.00 9.48
CA PRO A 71 -6.54 20.48 10.06
C PRO A 71 -7.73 21.25 9.46
N GLY A 72 -8.64 20.56 8.77
CA GLY A 72 -9.98 21.10 8.51
C GLY A 72 -10.69 20.63 7.23
N THR A 73 -11.87 20.04 7.44
CA THR A 73 -13.05 19.97 6.53
C THR A 73 -13.12 18.85 5.48
N GLY A 74 -13.79 17.75 5.86
CA GLY A 74 -15.20 17.47 5.50
C GLY A 74 -15.54 16.94 4.10
N ASP A 75 -16.51 15.99 4.09
CA ASP A 75 -17.22 15.35 2.96
C ASP A 75 -16.41 14.30 2.17
N GLY A 76 -16.84 13.06 1.94
CA GLY A 76 -18.18 12.50 1.90
C GLY A 76 -18.35 11.67 0.62
N THR A 77 -18.47 10.34 0.78
CA THR A 77 -19.20 9.38 -0.09
C THR A 77 -18.54 8.64 -1.28
N SER A 78 -18.66 7.31 -1.16
CA SER A 78 -18.92 6.27 -2.18
C SER A 78 -17.76 5.70 -3.01
N SER A 79 -17.64 4.39 -3.27
CA SER A 79 -18.18 3.14 -2.72
C SER A 79 -17.49 2.00 -3.48
N SER A 80 -17.09 0.96 -2.74
CA SER A 80 -17.07 -0.47 -3.11
C SER A 80 -16.24 -0.95 -4.31
N ASP A 81 -15.13 -1.64 -4.04
CA ASP A 81 -15.00 -3.09 -4.34
C ASP A 81 -13.84 -3.71 -3.52
N ASP A 82 -14.25 -4.49 -2.52
CA ASP A 82 -13.63 -5.70 -1.94
C ASP A 82 -12.10 -5.83 -1.72
N GLU A 83 -11.76 -5.81 -0.42
CA GLU A 83 -10.95 -6.81 0.31
C GLU A 83 -9.65 -6.31 1.00
N VAL A 84 -9.80 -6.21 2.34
CA VAL A 84 -8.86 -6.02 3.47
C VAL A 84 -8.06 -4.71 3.57
N VAL A 85 -8.73 -3.68 4.10
CA VAL A 85 -8.10 -2.84 5.13
C VAL A 85 -8.92 -3.06 6.39
N GLU A 86 -8.50 -4.04 7.20
CA GLU A 86 -8.98 -4.16 8.57
C GLU A 86 -8.49 -2.91 9.30
N GLU A 87 -9.46 -2.10 9.69
CA GLU A 87 -9.36 -0.95 10.58
C GLU A 87 -8.73 -1.42 11.90
N GLY A 88 -7.39 -1.43 11.92
CA GLY A 88 -6.65 -1.40 13.16
C GLY A 88 -6.85 -0.04 13.78
N ASP A 89 -7.86 0.08 14.62
CA ASP A 89 -7.96 1.05 15.69
C ASP A 89 -6.67 0.94 16.53
N TYR A 90 -5.63 1.66 16.10
CA TYR A 90 -4.44 1.89 16.91
C TYR A 90 -4.86 2.93 17.94
N GLU A 91 -5.61 2.46 18.94
CA GLU A 91 -5.71 3.12 20.23
C GLU A 91 -4.26 3.24 20.70
N VAL A 92 -3.70 4.44 20.55
CA VAL A 92 -2.43 4.82 21.15
C VAL A 92 -2.67 4.71 22.65
N ILE A 93 -2.42 3.53 23.21
CA ILE A 93 -2.28 3.35 24.64
C ILE A 93 -0.97 4.06 24.96
N ASP A 94 -1.06 5.36 25.22
CA ASP A 94 -0.01 6.11 25.88
C ASP A 94 0.29 5.36 27.18
N GLU A 95 1.41 4.65 27.17
CA GLU A 95 2.12 4.20 28.36
C GLU A 95 2.50 5.44 29.17
N GLU A 96 1.58 5.95 30.00
CA GLU A 96 1.92 6.84 31.10
C GLU A 96 1.67 6.13 32.43
N GLU A 97 2.79 5.65 32.93
CA GLU A 97 3.13 5.27 34.29
C GLU A 97 2.66 6.30 35.35
N GLU A 98 2.55 5.83 36.60
CA GLU A 98 2.33 6.60 37.85
C GLU A 98 0.88 6.93 38.29
N ALA A 99 0.36 6.14 39.23
CA ALA A 99 0.50 6.43 40.66
C ALA A 99 -0.48 5.58 41.49
N ALA A 100 0.07 4.54 42.10
CA ALA A 100 -0.60 3.79 43.14
C ALA A 100 -0.84 4.66 44.40
N ARG A 101 -2.03 4.46 44.98
CA ARG A 101 -2.42 4.72 46.39
C ARG A 101 -2.34 6.15 46.92
N ARG A 102 -3.53 6.73 47.12
CA ARG A 102 -3.87 7.65 48.21
C ARG A 102 -5.40 7.84 48.19
N ASP A 103 -6.20 7.76 49.24
CA ASP A 103 -6.08 7.37 50.65
C ASP A 103 -7.49 6.89 51.03
#